data_AF-A0A1G6X1R9-F1
#
_entry.id   AF-A0A1G6X1R9-F1
#
_cell.length_a   1.000
_cell.length_b   1.000
_cell.length_c   1.000
_cell.angle_alpha   90.00
_cell.angle_beta   90.00
_cell.angle_gamma   90.00
#
_symmetry.space_group_name_H-M   'P 1'
#
loop_
_entity.id
_entity.type
_entity.pdbx_description
1 polymer ?
#
loop_
_entity_poly.entity_id
_entity_poly.type
_entity_poly.pdbx_seq_one_letter_code
_entity_poly.pdbx_strand_id
1 'polypeptide(L)'
;MRLELDMAPTVLPVDEADVWTFLRLTLDETLSPPAPVDAADVRSLIDAAVAELDGWDGFLGRCLIEQSWTLYLDGFPRSDLLVPLPPLIAVDAIEYDDTSGSAVTLDPSAYRVAGIGGDGRIVPVTRWPSTPTTPECVRVAFTAGFGDDPAAVPMPIRQWIKDRVADRYGQRGHVTFAHPYRVPGVDDLAAYRVWSL
;
A
#
# COMPACT_ATOMS: atom_id res chain seq x y z
N MET A 1 8.11 -16.31 -5.11
CA MET A 1 7.84 -14.86 -5.14
C MET A 1 7.78 -14.38 -3.70
N ARG A 2 8.67 -13.47 -3.31
CA ARG A 2 8.72 -12.84 -1.99
C ARG A 2 8.73 -11.32 -2.19
N LEU A 3 8.09 -10.60 -1.29
CA LEU A 3 8.12 -9.15 -1.24
C LEU A 3 8.77 -8.71 0.07
N GLU A 4 9.59 -7.67 -0.02
CA GLU A 4 10.24 -7.04 1.13
C GLU A 4 9.93 -5.54 1.08
N LEU A 5 9.51 -5.01 2.22
CA LEU A 5 9.26 -3.58 2.37
C LEU A 5 10.59 -2.89 2.70
N ASP A 6 11.08 -2.06 1.78
CA ASP A 6 12.33 -1.32 1.96
C ASP A 6 12.09 -0.01 2.70
N MET A 7 10.99 0.68 2.36
CA MET A 7 10.60 1.93 2.98
C MET A 7 9.09 1.98 3.23
N ALA A 8 8.72 2.03 4.52
CA ALA A 8 7.35 2.24 4.98
C ALA A 8 6.87 3.66 4.67
N PRO A 9 5.54 3.87 4.55
CA PRO A 9 5.00 5.19 4.24
C PRO A 9 5.27 6.13 5.43
N THR A 10 5.71 7.36 5.14
CA THR A 10 5.97 8.38 6.16
C THR A 10 4.75 9.25 6.46
N VAL A 11 3.74 9.17 5.60
CA VAL A 11 2.50 9.96 5.67
C VAL A 11 1.30 9.01 5.79
N LEU A 12 0.27 9.43 6.53
CA LEU A 12 -0.98 8.69 6.61
C LEU A 12 -1.82 8.88 5.33
N PRO A 13 -2.63 7.88 4.93
CA PRO A 13 -3.56 8.03 3.81
C PRO A 13 -4.72 9.01 4.06
N VAL A 14 -4.80 9.60 5.25
CA VAL A 14 -5.83 10.56 5.67
C VAL A 14 -5.19 11.57 6.62
N ASP A 15 -5.61 12.83 6.51
CA ASP A 15 -5.20 13.88 7.45
C ASP A 15 -5.82 13.63 8.84
N GLU A 16 -5.00 13.65 9.90
CA GLU A 16 -5.48 13.49 11.28
C GLU A 16 -6.47 14.59 11.67
N ALA A 17 -6.25 15.83 11.22
CA ALA A 17 -7.15 16.95 11.52
C ALA A 17 -8.55 16.72 10.93
N ASP A 18 -8.64 16.10 9.75
CA ASP A 18 -9.91 15.70 9.13
C ASP A 18 -10.62 14.62 9.96
N VAL A 19 -9.87 13.67 10.54
CA VAL A 19 -10.42 12.64 11.43
C VAL A 19 -10.97 13.30 12.71
N TRP A 20 -10.22 14.21 13.33
CA TRP A 20 -10.67 14.89 14.55
C TRP A 20 -11.95 15.70 14.28
N THR A 21 -11.99 16.39 13.15
CA THR A 21 -13.17 17.14 12.71
C THR A 21 -14.36 16.20 12.47
N PHE A 22 -14.14 15.05 11.83
CA PHE A 22 -15.17 14.05 11.58
C PHE A 22 -15.75 13.46 12.89
N LEU A 23 -14.88 13.17 13.86
CA LEU A 23 -15.25 12.67 15.19
C LEU A 23 -15.81 13.78 16.11
N ARG A 24 -15.70 15.05 15.71
CA ARG A 24 -16.12 16.22 16.49
C ARG A 24 -15.44 16.30 17.86
N LEU A 25 -14.16 15.97 17.92
CA LEU A 25 -13.41 15.99 19.18
C LEU A 25 -13.06 17.42 19.58
N THR A 26 -13.11 17.68 20.89
CA THR A 26 -12.66 18.95 21.46
C THR A 26 -11.13 18.97 21.51
N LEU A 27 -10.52 20.07 21.07
CA LEU A 27 -9.08 20.29 21.16
C LEU A 27 -8.69 20.78 22.55
N ASP A 28 -7.57 20.27 23.05
CA ASP A 28 -6.87 20.85 24.19
C ASP A 28 -5.94 21.96 23.69
N GLU A 29 -6.41 23.19 23.80
CA GLU A 29 -5.68 24.42 23.43
C GLU A 29 -4.44 24.68 24.29
N THR A 30 -4.23 23.90 25.36
CA THR A 30 -3.02 23.99 26.18
C THR A 30 -1.84 23.22 25.58
N LEU A 31 -2.10 22.32 24.62
CA LEU A 31 -1.08 21.58 23.88
C LEU A 31 -0.55 22.41 22.69
N SER A 32 0.69 22.16 22.29
CA SER A 32 1.33 22.83 21.14
C SER A 32 1.92 21.80 20.17
N PRO A 33 1.30 21.56 19.00
CA PRO A 33 0.05 22.16 18.53
C PRO A 33 -1.19 21.67 19.33
N PRO A 34 -2.32 22.41 19.32
CA PRO A 34 -3.56 21.96 19.92
C PRO A 34 -4.01 20.60 19.34
N ALA A 35 -4.36 19.67 20.22
CA ALA A 35 -4.75 18.31 19.84
C ALA A 35 -5.86 17.78 20.78
N PRO A 36 -6.69 16.82 20.35
CA PRO A 36 -7.66 16.19 21.23
C PRO A 36 -7.01 15.47 22.41
N VAL A 37 -7.68 15.44 23.57
CA VAL A 37 -7.22 14.67 24.74
C VAL A 37 -7.02 13.18 24.43
N ASP A 38 -7.83 12.65 23.50
CA ASP A 38 -7.78 11.26 23.04
C ASP A 38 -6.94 11.07 21.76
N ALA A 39 -6.07 12.03 21.40
CA ALA A 39 -5.32 11.99 20.14
C ALA A 39 -4.52 10.69 19.96
N ALA A 40 -3.91 10.17 21.03
CA ALA A 40 -3.14 8.92 21.00
C ALA A 40 -4.02 7.69 20.69
N ASP A 41 -5.22 7.64 21.27
CA ASP A 41 -6.19 6.56 21.00
C ASP A 41 -6.66 6.63 19.54
N VAL A 42 -7.02 7.83 19.06
CA VAL A 42 -7.47 8.06 17.69
C VAL A 42 -6.37 7.69 16.69
N ARG A 43 -5.12 8.09 16.96
CA ARG A 43 -3.97 7.73 16.13
C ARG A 43 -3.82 6.21 16.02
N SER A 44 -3.89 5.50 17.14
CA SER A 44 -3.81 4.04 17.17
C SER A 44 -4.95 3.39 16.37
N LEU A 45 -6.15 3.98 16.39
CA LEU A 45 -7.28 3.51 15.60
C LEU A 45 -7.10 3.78 14.10
N ILE A 46 -6.51 4.92 13.73
CA ILE A 46 -6.16 5.22 12.34
C ILE A 46 -5.15 4.19 11.84
N ASP A 47 -4.04 3.97 12.57
CA ASP A 47 -3.01 3.01 12.18
C ASP A 47 -3.60 1.60 12.02
N ALA A 48 -4.51 1.18 12.92
CA ALA A 48 -5.20 -0.11 12.81
C ALA A 48 -6.15 -0.20 11.60
N ALA A 49 -6.84 0.89 11.25
CA ALA A 49 -7.72 0.93 10.08
C ALA A 49 -6.91 0.94 8.77
N VAL A 50 -5.76 1.61 8.75
CA VAL A 50 -4.83 1.61 7.61
C VAL A 50 -4.24 0.22 7.39
N ALA A 51 -3.76 -0.43 8.45
CA ALA A 51 -3.22 -1.79 8.38
C ALA A 51 -4.25 -2.84 7.91
N GLU A 52 -5.56 -2.59 8.07
CA GLU A 52 -6.63 -3.46 7.55
C GLU A 52 -6.72 -3.39 6.01
N LEU A 53 -6.33 -2.28 5.40
CA LEU A 53 -6.45 -2.03 3.96
C LEU A 53 -5.14 -2.13 3.18
N ASP A 54 -4.06 -1.60 3.77
CA ASP A 54 -2.81 -1.27 3.11
C ASP A 54 -1.84 -2.45 3.02
N GLY A 55 -1.04 -2.44 1.95
CA GLY A 55 0.05 -3.38 1.73
C GLY A 55 -0.40 -4.71 1.15
N TRP A 56 0.55 -5.65 1.13
CA TRP A 56 0.38 -6.98 0.53
C TRP A 56 -0.63 -7.86 1.26
N ASP A 57 -0.61 -7.82 2.59
CA ASP A 57 -1.54 -8.58 3.44
C ASP A 57 -2.84 -7.82 3.74
N GLY A 58 -2.91 -6.56 3.33
CA GLY A 58 -4.10 -5.72 3.47
C GLY A 58 -5.24 -6.16 2.55
N PHE A 59 -6.48 -5.85 2.92
CA PHE A 59 -7.65 -6.29 2.17
C PHE A 59 -7.64 -5.86 0.69
N LEU A 60 -7.08 -4.69 0.39
CA LEU A 60 -7.07 -4.15 -0.97
C LEU A 60 -5.94 -4.75 -1.83
N GLY A 61 -4.89 -5.30 -1.20
CA GLY A 61 -3.70 -5.80 -1.91
C GLY A 61 -2.93 -4.70 -2.65
N ARG A 62 -2.91 -3.49 -2.10
CA ARG A 62 -2.29 -2.28 -2.69
C ARG A 62 -1.67 -1.38 -1.64
N CYS A 63 -0.72 -0.55 -2.09
CA CYS A 63 -0.19 0.56 -1.30
C CYS A 63 -1.12 1.78 -1.41
N LEU A 64 -1.49 2.37 -0.28
CA LEU A 64 -2.30 3.57 -0.20
C LEU A 64 -1.45 4.83 -0.40
N ILE A 65 -0.37 4.93 0.37
CA ILE A 65 0.66 5.98 0.25
C ILE A 65 1.90 5.38 -0.41
N GLU A 66 2.73 6.23 -1.00
CA GLU A 66 4.03 5.86 -1.56
C GLU A 66 4.87 5.02 -0.58
N GLN A 67 5.29 3.85 -1.07
CA GLN A 67 6.12 2.87 -0.38
C GLN A 67 7.10 2.25 -1.37
N SER A 68 8.31 1.94 -0.90
CA SER A 68 9.32 1.25 -1.70
C SER A 68 9.41 -0.22 -1.30
N TRP A 69 9.40 -1.08 -2.31
CA TRP A 69 9.37 -2.54 -2.16
C TRP A 69 10.39 -3.20 -3.08
N THR A 70 10.95 -4.31 -2.60
CA THR A 70 11.73 -5.23 -3.43
C THR A 70 10.96 -6.52 -3.66
N LEU A 71 10.72 -6.83 -4.93
CA LEU A 71 10.15 -8.09 -5.40
C LEU A 71 11.25 -9.09 -5.74
N TYR A 72 11.25 -10.23 -5.07
CA TYR A 72 12.14 -11.36 -5.31
C TYR A 72 11.43 -12.46 -6.12
N LEU A 73 12.06 -12.88 -7.21
CA LEU A 73 11.61 -13.95 -8.11
C LEU A 73 12.73 -14.96 -8.33
N ASP A 74 12.36 -16.22 -8.55
CA ASP A 74 13.31 -17.32 -8.82
C ASP A 74 13.84 -17.32 -10.27
N GLY A 75 13.48 -16.30 -11.04
CA GLY A 75 13.85 -16.12 -12.44
C GLY A 75 12.89 -15.17 -13.15
N PHE A 76 13.28 -14.71 -14.34
CA PHE A 76 12.38 -13.89 -15.15
C PHE A 76 11.20 -14.73 -15.70
N PRO A 77 9.99 -14.17 -15.74
CA PRO A 77 8.84 -14.84 -16.36
C PRO A 77 9.04 -15.02 -17.87
N ARG A 78 8.28 -15.93 -18.49
CA ARG A 78 8.33 -16.11 -19.95
C ARG A 78 7.70 -14.95 -20.74
N SER A 79 6.86 -14.16 -20.08
CA SER A 79 6.13 -13.01 -20.62
C SER A 79 6.49 -11.74 -19.83
N ASP A 80 5.58 -10.78 -19.81
CA ASP A 80 5.66 -9.58 -18.98
C ASP A 80 5.76 -9.94 -17.49
N LEU A 81 6.55 -9.16 -16.77
CA LEU A 81 6.66 -9.22 -15.31
C LEU A 81 5.62 -8.28 -14.71
N LEU A 82 4.61 -8.85 -14.05
CA LEU A 82 3.59 -8.08 -13.35
C LEU A 82 4.15 -7.58 -12.02
N VAL A 83 4.08 -6.27 -11.80
CA VAL A 83 4.51 -5.65 -10.55
C VAL A 83 3.31 -5.69 -9.59
N PRO A 84 3.45 -6.31 -8.40
CA PRO A 84 2.39 -6.36 -7.42
C PRO A 84 2.16 -4.99 -6.78
N LEU A 85 1.13 -4.88 -5.92
CA LEU A 85 0.83 -3.69 -5.13
C LEU A 85 0.56 -2.42 -5.98
N PRO A 86 -0.37 -2.44 -6.95
CA PRO A 86 -0.74 -1.24 -7.70
C PRO A 86 -1.30 -0.16 -6.75
N PRO A 87 -1.19 1.14 -7.04
CA PRO A 87 -0.70 1.69 -8.30
C PRO A 87 0.83 1.81 -8.32
N LEU A 88 1.43 1.37 -9.42
CA LEU A 88 2.87 1.49 -9.64
C LEU A 88 3.25 2.96 -9.90
N ILE A 89 4.15 3.52 -9.10
CA ILE A 89 4.70 4.87 -9.31
C ILE A 89 5.94 4.80 -10.19
N ALA A 90 6.90 3.93 -9.83
CA ALA A 90 8.17 3.80 -10.54
C ALA A 90 8.78 2.40 -10.37
N VAL A 91 9.62 2.00 -11.32
CA VAL A 91 10.55 0.88 -11.16
C VAL A 91 11.93 1.49 -11.00
N ASP A 92 12.54 1.27 -9.85
CA ASP A 92 13.78 1.93 -9.44
C ASP A 92 15.00 1.18 -10.00
N ALA A 93 15.01 -0.15 -9.86
CA ALA A 93 16.06 -1.00 -10.39
C ALA A 93 15.57 -2.43 -10.62
N ILE A 94 16.20 -3.11 -11.58
CA ILE A 94 16.07 -4.56 -11.77
C ILE A 94 17.46 -5.15 -11.70
N GLU A 95 17.68 -6.03 -10.75
CA GLU A 95 18.92 -6.78 -10.58
C GLU A 95 18.64 -8.26 -10.78
N TYR A 96 19.60 -8.97 -11.35
CA TYR A 96 19.52 -10.40 -11.50
C TYR A 96 20.88 -11.05 -11.39
N ASP A 97 20.91 -12.29 -10.93
CA ASP A 97 22.12 -13.09 -10.97
C ASP A 97 22.27 -13.68 -12.38
N ASP A 98 23.42 -13.49 -13.01
CA ASP A 98 23.70 -14.05 -14.33
C ASP A 98 24.02 -15.55 -14.26
N THR A 99 24.27 -16.18 -15.42
CA THR A 99 24.60 -17.62 -15.48
C THR A 99 25.91 -17.98 -14.77
N SER A 100 26.74 -17.01 -14.41
CA SER A 100 27.96 -17.20 -13.60
C SER A 100 27.69 -17.09 -12.09
N GLY A 101 26.47 -16.70 -11.69
CA GLY A 101 26.09 -16.46 -10.30
C GLY A 101 26.47 -15.07 -9.79
N SER A 102 26.80 -14.14 -10.69
CA SER A 102 27.16 -12.76 -10.34
C SER A 102 25.94 -11.85 -10.44
N ALA A 103 25.73 -10.98 -9.46
CA ALA A 103 24.66 -9.98 -9.49
C ALA A 103 24.96 -8.91 -10.55
N VAL A 104 23.99 -8.66 -11.43
CA VAL A 104 24.05 -7.71 -12.53
C VAL A 104 22.80 -6.83 -12.55
N THR A 105 22.97 -5.53 -12.66
CA THR A 105 21.87 -4.59 -12.90
C THR A 105 21.45 -4.64 -14.36
N LEU A 106 20.17 -4.88 -14.63
CA LEU A 106 19.61 -4.87 -15.97
C LEU A 106 19.52 -3.43 -16.48
N ASP A 107 20.09 -3.19 -17.66
CA ASP A 107 20.08 -1.88 -18.31
C ASP A 107 18.62 -1.41 -18.56
N PRO A 108 18.25 -0.17 -18.18
CA PRO A 108 16.91 0.38 -18.43
C PRO A 108 16.48 0.38 -19.90
N SER A 109 17.43 0.39 -20.84
CA SER A 109 17.13 0.29 -22.28
C SER A 109 16.61 -1.09 -22.69
N ALA A 110 16.87 -2.14 -21.89
CA ALA A 110 16.50 -3.53 -22.17
C ALA A 110 15.04 -3.86 -21.83
N TYR A 111 14.32 -2.98 -21.12
CA TYR A 111 12.91 -3.17 -20.77
C TYR A 111 12.08 -1.88 -20.94
N ARG A 112 10.77 -2.02 -20.83
CA ARG A 112 9.79 -0.92 -20.83
C ARG A 112 8.84 -1.13 -19.67
N VAL A 113 8.52 -0.05 -18.96
CA VAL A 113 7.52 -0.07 -17.89
C VAL A 113 6.21 0.46 -18.47
N ALA A 114 5.13 -0.27 -18.25
CA ALA A 114 3.78 0.11 -18.65
C ALA A 114 2.83 0.03 -17.45
N GLY A 115 1.71 0.75 -17.50
CA GLY A 115 0.71 0.72 -16.42
C GLY A 115 1.05 1.57 -15.20
N ILE A 116 1.91 2.59 -15.34
CA ILE A 116 2.16 3.59 -14.30
C ILE A 116 0.84 4.23 -13.85
N GLY A 117 0.65 4.35 -12.54
CA GLY A 117 -0.59 4.82 -11.91
C GLY A 117 -1.68 3.75 -11.80
N GLY A 118 -1.41 2.51 -12.19
CA GLY A 118 -2.34 1.38 -12.12
C GLY A 118 -1.60 0.05 -12.00
N ASP A 119 -2.09 -0.96 -12.71
CA ASP A 119 -1.48 -2.28 -12.74
C ASP A 119 -0.18 -2.25 -13.55
N GLY A 120 0.92 -2.14 -12.82
CA GLY A 120 2.26 -2.04 -13.36
C GLY A 120 2.74 -3.34 -13.99
N ARG A 121 3.37 -3.24 -15.16
CA ARG A 121 4.08 -4.36 -15.79
C ARG A 121 5.37 -3.92 -16.43
N ILE A 122 6.35 -4.81 -16.38
CA ILE A 122 7.67 -4.64 -17.00
C ILE A 122 7.74 -5.60 -18.19
N VAL A 123 8.01 -5.05 -19.36
CA VAL A 123 8.05 -5.76 -20.63
C VAL A 123 9.48 -5.74 -21.16
N PRO A 124 10.09 -6.89 -21.50
CA PRO A 124 11.42 -6.90 -22.11
C PRO A 124 11.34 -6.35 -23.55
N VAL A 125 12.35 -5.61 -24.00
CA VAL A 125 12.38 -5.10 -25.38
C VAL A 125 12.54 -6.23 -26.39
N THR A 126 13.37 -7.22 -26.07
CA THR A 126 13.62 -8.39 -26.94
C THR A 126 13.29 -9.69 -26.23
N ARG A 127 13.98 -9.96 -25.11
CA ARG A 127 13.76 -11.10 -24.23
C ARG A 127 14.42 -10.81 -22.88
N TRP A 128 13.98 -11.51 -21.85
CA TRP A 128 14.67 -11.48 -20.57
C TRP A 128 16.07 -12.14 -20.65
N PRO A 129 17.04 -11.65 -19.88
CA PRO A 129 18.31 -12.33 -19.69
C PRO A 129 18.14 -13.73 -19.12
N SER A 130 19.09 -14.61 -19.39
CA SER A 130 19.12 -15.94 -18.75
C SER A 130 19.58 -15.79 -17.30
N THR A 131 18.80 -16.36 -16.38
CA THR A 131 19.11 -16.45 -14.95
C THR A 131 19.46 -17.90 -14.58
N PRO A 132 20.25 -18.12 -13.51
CA PRO A 132 20.48 -19.45 -12.98
C PRO A 132 19.22 -19.99 -12.33
N THR A 133 19.15 -21.32 -12.12
CA THR A 133 18.06 -21.97 -11.37
C THR A 133 18.28 -21.84 -9.86
N THR A 134 18.53 -20.61 -9.41
CA THR A 134 18.72 -20.27 -7.99
C THR A 134 17.49 -19.51 -7.50
N PRO A 135 16.96 -19.83 -6.31
CA PRO A 135 15.87 -19.05 -5.73
C PRO A 135 16.23 -17.57 -5.58
N GLU A 136 15.25 -16.69 -5.73
CA GLU A 136 15.40 -15.23 -5.53
C GLU A 136 16.53 -14.59 -6.35
N CYS A 137 16.84 -15.14 -7.52
CA CYS A 137 17.89 -14.64 -8.39
C CYS A 137 17.52 -13.36 -9.16
N VAL A 138 16.25 -12.95 -9.16
CA VAL A 138 15.79 -11.69 -9.75
C VAL A 138 15.19 -10.82 -8.65
N ARG A 139 15.60 -9.55 -8.61
CA ARG A 139 15.24 -8.55 -7.60
C ARG A 139 14.77 -7.30 -8.32
N VAL A 140 13.53 -6.90 -8.08
CA VAL A 140 12.93 -5.72 -8.70
C VAL A 140 12.60 -4.73 -7.59
N ALA A 141 13.35 -3.64 -7.51
CA ALA A 141 13.04 -2.52 -6.63
C ALA A 141 12.03 -1.61 -7.34
N PHE A 142 10.91 -1.34 -6.68
CA PHE A 142 9.85 -0.50 -7.22
C PHE A 142 9.17 0.32 -6.14
N THR A 143 8.56 1.41 -6.56
CA THR A 143 7.81 2.32 -5.70
C THR A 143 6.34 2.29 -6.11
N ALA A 144 5.45 2.11 -5.13
CA ALA A 144 4.02 1.94 -5.33
C ALA A 144 3.20 2.75 -4.31
N GLY A 145 2.02 3.19 -4.71
CA GLY A 145 1.13 4.02 -3.91
C GLY A 145 0.31 4.98 -4.77
N PHE A 146 -0.74 5.58 -4.22
CA PHE A 146 -1.48 6.63 -4.94
C PHE A 146 -0.69 7.94 -5.04
N GLY A 147 0.28 8.15 -4.15
CA GLY A 147 1.16 9.30 -4.08
C GLY A 147 1.73 9.48 -2.67
N ASP A 148 2.48 10.55 -2.47
CA ASP A 148 3.06 10.97 -1.19
C ASP A 148 2.09 11.79 -0.32
N ASP A 149 0.97 12.23 -0.90
CA ASP A 149 -0.02 13.10 -0.26
C ASP A 149 -1.36 12.36 0.03
N PRO A 150 -2.00 12.58 1.21
CA PRO A 150 -3.30 12.00 1.52
C PRO A 150 -4.38 12.33 0.48
N ALA A 151 -4.32 13.49 -0.17
CA ALA A 151 -5.25 13.91 -1.20
C ALA A 151 -5.20 13.01 -2.46
N ALA A 152 -4.08 12.32 -2.69
CA ALA A 152 -3.93 11.37 -3.80
C ALA A 152 -4.73 10.07 -3.59
N VAL A 153 -4.95 9.67 -2.33
CA VAL A 153 -5.73 8.46 -1.99
C VAL A 153 -7.20 8.66 -2.38
N PRO A 154 -7.86 7.74 -3.09
CA PRO A 154 -9.25 7.89 -3.48
C PRO A 154 -10.18 8.20 -2.30
N MET A 155 -11.08 9.17 -2.49
CA MET A 155 -12.02 9.61 -1.47
C MET A 155 -12.79 8.46 -0.77
N PRO A 156 -13.27 7.40 -1.47
CA PRO A 156 -13.95 6.29 -0.81
C PRO A 156 -13.09 5.56 0.21
N ILE A 157 -11.79 5.40 -0.06
CA ILE A 157 -10.85 4.77 0.86
C ILE A 157 -10.65 5.65 2.10
N ARG A 158 -10.42 6.96 1.88
CA ARG A 158 -10.29 7.92 3.00
C ARG A 158 -11.54 7.97 3.86
N GLN A 159 -12.73 7.93 3.24
CA GLN A 159 -13.99 7.93 3.96
C GLN A 159 -14.17 6.65 4.77
N TRP A 160 -13.84 5.49 4.20
CA TRP A 160 -13.89 4.22 4.92
C TRP A 160 -13.00 4.23 6.16
N ILE A 161 -11.78 4.77 6.08
CA ILE A 161 -10.87 4.86 7.24
C ILE A 161 -11.51 5.72 8.34
N LYS A 162 -12.09 6.89 7.99
CA LYS A 162 -12.79 7.75 8.95
C LYS A 162 -13.98 7.05 9.60
N ASP A 163 -14.80 6.37 8.81
CA ASP A 163 -15.96 5.61 9.31
C ASP A 163 -15.52 4.48 10.24
N ARG A 164 -14.45 3.77 9.87
CA ARG A 164 -13.87 2.67 10.67
C ARG A 164 -13.32 3.15 12.01
N VAL A 165 -12.63 4.29 12.02
CA VAL A 165 -12.13 4.92 13.24
C VAL A 165 -13.30 5.38 14.12
N ALA A 166 -14.32 6.01 13.55
CA ALA A 166 -15.51 6.45 14.30
C ALA A 166 -16.27 5.30 14.95
N ASP A 167 -16.43 4.19 14.24
CA ASP A 167 -17.07 2.99 14.75
C ASP A 167 -16.30 2.42 15.96
N ARG A 168 -14.99 2.21 15.83
CA ARG A 168 -14.15 1.70 16.93
C ARG A 168 -14.04 2.68 18.10
N TYR A 169 -13.98 3.97 17.83
CA TYR A 169 -13.91 5.00 18.87
C TYR A 169 -15.21 5.08 19.67
N GLY A 170 -16.36 4.95 19.00
CA GLY A 170 -17.68 4.92 19.64
C GLY A 170 -18.00 3.61 20.36
N GLN A 171 -17.41 2.50 19.91
CA GLN A 171 -17.67 1.14 20.42
C GLN A 171 -16.41 0.53 21.06
N ARG A 172 -15.93 1.10 22.18
CA ARG A 172 -14.71 0.65 22.87
C ARG A 172 -14.88 -0.65 23.70
N GLY A 173 -16.01 -1.35 23.62
CA GLY A 173 -16.33 -2.52 24.44
C GLY A 173 -17.28 -3.51 23.77
N HIS A 174 -17.64 -4.59 24.47
CA HIS A 174 -18.57 -5.60 23.94
C HIS A 174 -19.95 -5.00 23.64
N VAL A 175 -20.39 -5.08 22.39
CA VAL A 175 -21.72 -4.63 21.96
C VAL A 175 -22.80 -5.58 22.48
N THR A 176 -23.79 -5.02 23.17
CA THR A 176 -25.11 -5.65 23.35
C THR A 176 -26.00 -5.14 22.22
N PHE A 177 -26.68 -6.06 21.50
CA PHE A 177 -27.49 -5.72 20.33
C PHE A 177 -28.67 -4.83 20.73
N ALA A 178 -28.50 -3.52 20.65
CA ALA A 178 -29.57 -2.56 20.85
C ALA A 178 -30.24 -2.23 19.52
N HIS A 179 -29.51 -1.75 18.50
CA HIS A 179 -30.06 -1.28 17.22
C HIS A 179 -29.12 -1.66 16.04
N PRO A 180 -29.54 -2.52 15.10
CA PRO A 180 -28.72 -2.84 13.93
C PRO A 180 -28.75 -1.69 12.92
N TYR A 181 -27.59 -1.09 12.64
CA TYR A 181 -27.38 -0.26 11.46
C TYR A 181 -26.21 -0.84 10.65
N ARG A 182 -26.24 -0.71 9.32
CA ARG A 182 -25.15 -1.17 8.45
C ARG A 182 -24.00 -0.20 8.56
N VAL A 183 -22.88 -0.63 9.14
CA VAL A 183 -21.58 0.05 9.02
C VAL A 183 -21.03 -0.26 7.62
N PRO A 184 -20.46 0.71 6.89
CA PRO A 184 -19.75 0.44 5.64
C PRO A 184 -18.70 -0.66 5.86
N GLY A 185 -18.85 -1.75 5.12
CA GLY A 185 -17.97 -2.90 5.23
C GLY A 185 -16.70 -2.70 4.41
N VAL A 186 -15.65 -3.46 4.71
CA VAL A 186 -14.46 -3.49 3.85
C VAL A 186 -14.80 -3.92 2.41
N ASP A 187 -15.87 -4.71 2.25
CA ASP A 187 -16.42 -5.12 0.95
C ASP A 187 -16.95 -3.95 0.10
N ASP A 188 -17.30 -2.82 0.70
CA ASP A 188 -17.71 -1.62 -0.06
C ASP A 188 -16.53 -1.03 -0.86
N LEU A 189 -15.29 -1.45 -0.56
CA LEU A 189 -14.08 -1.10 -1.31
C LEU A 189 -13.66 -2.20 -2.31
N ALA A 190 -14.50 -3.21 -2.60
CA ALA A 190 -14.15 -4.31 -3.50
C ALA A 190 -13.71 -3.87 -4.91
N ALA A 191 -14.16 -2.70 -5.38
CA ALA A 191 -13.72 -2.11 -6.65
C ALA A 191 -12.23 -1.71 -6.67
N TYR A 192 -11.65 -1.46 -5.50
CA TYR A 192 -10.23 -1.17 -5.31
C TYR A 192 -9.44 -2.43 -4.95
N ARG A 193 -10.06 -3.59 -4.79
CA ARG A 193 -9.31 -4.81 -4.47
C ARG A 193 -8.57 -5.33 -5.70
N VAL A 194 -7.31 -5.69 -5.51
CA VAL A 194 -6.54 -6.44 -6.52
C VAL A 194 -7.01 -7.88 -6.50
N TRP A 195 -7.67 -8.30 -7.58
CA TRP A 195 -8.10 -9.67 -7.77
C TRP A 195 -6.96 -10.44 -8.46
N SER A 196 -6.23 -11.27 -7.73
CA SER A 196 -5.37 -12.25 -8.39
C SER A 196 -6.26 -13.27 -9.09
N LEU A 197 -6.14 -13.36 -10.42
CA LEU A 197 -6.80 -14.40 -11.23
C LEU A 197 -6.19 -15.78 -10.99
#